data_AF-A0A7V8ABT6-F1
#
_entry.id   AF-A0A7V8ABT6-F1
#
_cell.length_a   1.000
_cell.length_b   1.000
_cell.length_c   1.000
_cell.angle_alpha   90.00
_cell.angle_beta   90.00
_cell.angle_gamma   90.00
#
_symmetry.space_group_name_H-M   'P 1'
#
loop_
_entity.id
_entity.type
_entity.pdbx_description
1 polymer ?
#
loop_
_entity_poly.entity_id
_entity_poly.type
_entity_poly.pdbx_seq_one_letter_code
_entity_poly.pdbx_strand_id
1 'polypeptide(L)' 'MTTHGDHRIAMSFLILGMASQSGVKVDEAEMIGTSFPNFVQMMTGMGGEFS' A
#
# COMPACT_ATOMS: atom_id res chain seq x y z
N MET A 1 7.76 6.95 4.05
CA MET A 1 8.54 5.85 4.66
C MET A 1 9.20 5.11 3.52
N THR A 2 10.50 4.88 3.64
CA THR A 2 11.32 4.31 2.56
C THR A 2 11.11 2.80 2.45
N THR A 3 10.73 2.35 1.25
CA THR A 3 10.48 0.94 0.93
C THR A 3 11.71 0.23 0.35
N HIS A 4 12.76 0.98 0.03
CA HIS A 4 13.95 0.50 -0.68
C HIS A 4 13.62 -0.28 -1.97
N GLY A 5 12.50 0.05 -2.61
CA GLY A 5 12.02 -0.61 -3.83
C GLY A 5 11.36 -1.99 -3.61
N ASP A 6 11.14 -2.45 -2.36
CA ASP A 6 10.43 -3.71 -2.10
C ASP A 6 8.91 -3.48 -2.04
N HIS A 7 8.20 -4.03 -3.03
CA HIS A 7 6.74 -3.97 -3.17
C HIS A 7 6.00 -4.61 -1.99
N ARG A 8 6.56 -5.62 -1.32
CA ARG A 8 5.93 -6.27 -0.17
C ARG A 8 6.00 -5.37 1.05
N ILE A 9 7.15 -4.72 1.28
CA ILE A 9 7.28 -3.72 2.34
C ILE A 9 6.27 -2.59 2.11
N ALA A 10 6.13 -2.14 0.86
CA ALA A 10 5.13 -1.15 0.49
C ALA A 10 3.70 -1.63 0.84
N MET A 11 3.30 -2.82 0.40
CA MET A 11 1.97 -3.38 0.67
C MET A 11 1.70 -3.60 2.17
N SER A 12 2.66 -4.12 2.93
CA SER A 12 2.50 -4.34 4.37
C SER A 12 2.25 -3.04 5.12
N PHE A 13 2.93 -1.96 4.75
CA PHE A 13 2.73 -0.65 5.37
C PHE A 13 1.44 0.04 4.93
N LEU A 14 0.98 -0.20 3.70
CA LEU A 14 -0.34 0.22 3.26
C LEU A 14 -1.44 -0.49 4.06
N ILE A 15 -1.28 -1.79 4.34
CA ILE A 15 -2.20 -2.53 5.22
C ILE A 15 -2.18 -1.98 6.65
N LEU A 16 -0.99 -1.69 7.18
CA LEU A 16 -0.86 -1.04 8.49
C LEU A 16 -1.57 0.31 8.53
N GLY A 17 -1.47 1.10 7.45
CA GLY A 17 -2.09 2.41 7.32
C GLY A 17 -3.60 2.39 7.53
N MET A 18 -4.29 1.35 7.05
CA MET A 18 -5.74 1.21 7.22
C MET A 18 -6.17 0.93 8.67
N ALA A 19 -5.28 0.35 9.49
CA ALA A 19 -5.55 0.09 10.90
C ALA A 19 -4.97 1.18 11.83
N SER A 20 -4.19 2.12 11.29
CA SER A 20 -3.52 3.19 12.03
C SER A 20 -4.45 4.39 12.22
N GLN A 21 -4.45 4.97 13.42
CA GLN A 21 -5.20 6.22 13.67
C GLN A 21 -4.65 7.42 12.89
N SER A 22 -3.35 7.42 12.57
CA SER A 22 -2.68 8.53 11.88
C SER A 22 -2.42 8.25 10.40
N GLY A 23 -2.87 7.09 9.88
CA GLY A 23 -2.51 6.61 8.54
C GLY A 23 -1.02 6.28 8.41
N VAL A 24 -0.63 5.85 7.21
CA VAL A 24 0.78 5.59 6.85
C VAL A 24 1.01 6.09 5.41
N LYS A 25 2.11 6.81 5.20
CA LYS A 25 2.56 7.22 3.86
C LYS A 25 3.77 6.40 3.42
N VAL A 26 3.63 5.75 2.28
CA VAL A 26 4.64 4.87 1.66
C VAL A 26 5.20 5.55 0.42
N ASP A 27 6.51 5.50 0.24
CA ASP A 27 7.18 6.03 -0.95
C ASP A 27 7.25 4.95 -2.05
N GLU A 28 7.27 5.34 -3.33
CA GLU A 28 7.41 4.45 -4.48
C GLU A 28 6.32 3.35 -4.61
N ALA A 29 5.06 3.68 -4.31
CA ALA A 29 3.93 2.75 -4.41
C ALA A 29 3.72 2.16 -5.83
N GLU A 30 4.26 2.82 -6.86
CA GLU A 30 4.30 2.36 -8.25
C GLU A 30 4.95 0.97 -8.39
N MET A 31 5.91 0.63 -7.52
CA MET A 31 6.59 -0.67 -7.53
C MET A 31 5.65 -1.85 -7.26
N ILE A 32 4.54 -1.62 -6.54
CA ILE A 32 3.49 -2.63 -6.33
C ILE A 32 2.92 -3.10 -7.68
N GLY A 33 2.86 -2.20 -8.67
CA GLY A 33 2.36 -2.47 -10.02
C GLY A 33 3.09 -3.61 -10.75
N THR A 34 4.37 -3.83 -10.42
CA THR A 34 5.20 -4.88 -11.05
C THR A 34 4.86 -6.29 -10.57
N SER A 35 4.40 -6.44 -9.32
CA SER A 35 4.09 -7.73 -8.70
C SER A 35 2.59 -7.97 -8.55
N PHE A 36 1.83 -6.92 -8.22
CA PHE A 36 0.40 -6.98 -7.93
C PHE A 36 -0.32 -5.72 -8.45
N PRO A 37 -0.53 -5.62 -9.77
CA PRO A 37 -1.06 -4.41 -10.42
C PRO A 37 -2.44 -3.96 -9.94
N ASN A 38 -3.27 -4.89 -9.44
CA ASN A 38 -4.62 -4.60 -8.99
C ASN A 38 -4.74 -4.49 -7.46
N PHE A 39 -3.64 -4.35 -6.73
CA PHE A 39 -3.64 -4.32 -5.26
C PHE A 39 -4.59 -3.24 -4.71
N VAL A 40 -4.41 -1.98 -5.11
CA VAL A 40 -5.24 -0.87 -4.61
C VAL A 40 -6.71 -1.09 -4.96
N GLN A 41 -7.01 -1.49 -6.20
CA GLN A 41 -8.39 -1.76 -6.63
C GLN A 41 -9.04 -2.88 -5.80
N MET A 42 -8.32 -3.97 -5.55
CA MET A 42 -8.83 -5.09 -4.73
C MET A 42 -9.09 -4.64 -3.30
N MET A 43 -8.14 -3.92 -2.69
CA MET A 43 -8.26 -3.46 -1.32
C MET A 43 -9.40 -2.45 -1.18
N THR A 44 -9.58 -1.53 -2.14
CA THR A 44 -10.74 -0.61 -2.18
C THR A 44 -12.05 -1.35 -2.38
N GLY A 45 -12.09 -2.40 -3.19
CA GLY A 45 -13.27 -3.28 -3.31
C GLY A 45 -13.67 -3.98 -2.00
N MET A 46 -12.74 -4.10 -1.05
CA MET A 46 -12.98 -4.65 0.29
C MET A 46 -13.19 -3.56 1.36
N GLY A 47 -13.29 -2.29 0.97
CA GLY A 47 -13.50 -1.16 1.88
C GLY A 47 -12.22 -0.45 2.34
N GLY A 48 -11.07 -0.75 1.74
CA GLY A 48 -9.82 -0.02 2.00
C GLY A 48 -9.80 1.36 1.36
N GLU A 49 -9.43 2.37 2.13
CA GLU A 49 -9.31 3.75 1.67
C GLU A 49 -7.84 4.12 1.44
N PHE A 50 -7.52 4.57 0.22
CA PHE A 50 -6.20 5.07 -0.17
C PHE A 50 -6.34 6.47 -0.76
N SER A 51 -5.40 7.38 -0.45
CA SER A 51 -5.41 8.79 -0.86
C SER A 51 -4.09 9.22 -1.49
#